data_AF-U7UZG5-F1
#
_entry.id   AF-U7UZG5-F1
#
_cell.length_a   1.000
_cell.length_b   1.000
_cell.length_c   1.000
_cell.angle_alpha   90.00
_cell.angle_beta   90.00
_cell.angle_gamma   90.00
#
_symmetry.space_group_name_H-M   'P 1'
#
loop_
_entity.id
_entity.type
_entity.pdbx_description
1 polymer ?
#
loop_
_entity_poly.entity_id
_entity_poly.type
_entity_poly.pdbx_seq_one_letter_code
_entity_poly.pdbx_strand_id
1 'polypeptide(L)'
;MRLISDCQNGDIDMIITKSISRFARNTLDTLKYVRLLKENNVGVVFEEENIDTLTMDGELLLTILSSVAQQEVENTSAHVKKGLKMKMEKGELIGFQGCLGYDYDPTTKSISINEEEAKIVRYIFKRYLEGNGGSVIGRELEEQGYLTPRGKTKWSDTTVLGIIKNEKYIGDILMGKTFTVDPITKRRLANFGESDKYHIENHHEPIISKEYFEKAQEIRLRRAQNRNTIANKDRKREKLSRQYAFSSMLECGFCGEILSRRTWHTSSIYKKINWQCVKSTKKGKKYCPH
;
A
#
# COMPACT_ATOMS: atom_id res chain seq x y z
N MET A 1 31.81 -0.21 23.56
CA MET A 1 31.77 0.04 25.01
C MET A 1 32.62 -1.04 25.66
N ARG A 2 33.75 -0.68 26.29
CA ARG A 2 34.72 -1.63 26.86
C ARG A 2 34.10 -2.48 27.99
N LEU A 3 33.41 -1.83 28.92
CA LEU A 3 32.74 -2.48 30.06
C LEU A 3 31.78 -3.63 29.67
N ILE A 4 30.91 -3.42 28.67
CA ILE A 4 29.95 -4.45 28.23
C ILE A 4 30.66 -5.64 27.58
N SER A 5 31.75 -5.38 26.83
CA SER A 5 32.56 -6.45 26.23
C SER A 5 33.29 -7.26 27.29
N ASP A 6 33.84 -6.60 28.31
CA ASP A 6 34.51 -7.26 29.44
C ASP A 6 33.51 -8.15 30.23
N CYS A 7 32.27 -7.70 30.41
CA CYS A 7 31.19 -8.51 30.99
C CYS A 7 30.83 -9.74 30.13
N GLN A 8 30.80 -9.59 28.80
CA GLN A 8 30.50 -10.70 27.88
C GLN A 8 31.63 -11.74 27.80
N ASN A 9 32.86 -11.33 28.04
CA ASN A 9 34.02 -12.22 28.10
C ASN A 9 34.12 -12.98 29.44
N GLY A 10 33.28 -12.63 30.43
CA GLY A 10 33.34 -13.18 31.78
C GLY A 10 34.44 -12.56 32.66
N ASP A 11 35.05 -11.45 32.22
CA ASP A 11 36.06 -10.73 33.00
C ASP A 11 35.44 -9.94 34.17
N ILE A 12 34.12 -9.67 34.10
CA ILE A 12 33.33 -8.95 35.09
C ILE A 12 32.04 -9.72 35.36
N ASP A 13 31.77 -10.01 36.63
CA ASP A 13 30.58 -10.72 37.14
C ASP A 13 29.60 -9.79 37.89
N MET A 14 30.03 -8.58 38.27
CA MET A 14 29.17 -7.59 38.93
C MET A 14 29.54 -6.15 38.54
N ILE A 15 28.51 -5.32 38.36
CA ILE A 15 28.60 -3.88 38.17
C ILE A 15 27.92 -3.19 39.34
N ILE A 16 28.62 -2.25 39.99
CA ILE A 16 28.05 -1.42 41.05
C ILE A 16 27.97 0.02 40.53
N THR A 17 26.82 0.65 40.66
CA THR A 17 26.60 2.01 40.20
C THR A 17 25.74 2.79 41.19
N LYS A 18 25.91 4.11 41.19
CA LYS A 18 25.26 4.97 42.17
C LYS A 18 23.74 4.96 42.04
N SER A 19 23.24 5.01 40.81
CA SER A 19 21.81 4.96 40.51
C SER A 19 21.51 4.55 39.08
N ILE A 20 20.23 4.28 38.78
CA ILE A 20 19.79 3.89 37.44
C ILE A 20 20.18 4.94 36.39
N SER A 21 20.06 6.22 36.75
CA SER A 21 20.40 7.35 35.86
C SER A 21 21.88 7.42 35.45
N ARG A 22 22.78 6.83 36.25
CA ARG A 22 24.22 6.74 35.97
C ARG A 22 24.57 5.55 35.10
N PHE A 23 23.70 4.55 35.06
CA PHE A 23 23.90 3.34 34.28
C PHE A 23 23.52 3.52 32.81
N ALA A 24 22.37 4.15 32.52
CA ALA A 24 21.96 4.41 31.15
C ALA A 24 21.17 5.71 31.00
N ARG A 25 21.11 6.21 29.76
CA ARG A 25 20.53 7.52 29.42
C ARG A 25 19.01 7.53 29.34
N ASN A 26 18.39 6.38 29.10
CA ASN A 26 16.94 6.24 29.01
C ASN A 26 16.51 4.85 29.50
N THR A 27 15.22 4.73 29.82
CA THR A 27 14.60 3.53 30.38
C THR A 27 14.75 2.30 29.50
N LEU A 28 14.66 2.46 28.17
CA LEU A 28 14.83 1.38 27.19
C LEU A 28 16.26 0.82 27.20
N ASP A 29 17.26 1.69 27.27
CA ASP A 29 18.66 1.31 27.35
C ASP A 29 18.94 0.59 28.68
N THR A 30 18.43 1.12 29.80
CA THR A 30 18.53 0.44 31.11
C THR A 30 17.98 -0.97 31.03
N LEU A 31 16.74 -1.12 30.55
CA LEU A 31 16.07 -2.41 30.41
C LEU A 31 16.89 -3.38 29.54
N LYS A 32 17.39 -2.90 28.39
CA LYS A 32 18.16 -3.69 27.44
C LYS A 32 19.46 -4.20 28.06
N TYR A 33 20.24 -3.31 28.70
CA TYR A 33 21.53 -3.68 29.27
C TYR A 33 21.38 -4.55 30.51
N VAL A 34 20.40 -4.27 31.39
CA VAL A 34 20.14 -5.12 32.55
C VAL A 34 19.73 -6.54 32.12
N ARG A 35 18.86 -6.69 31.11
CA ARG A 35 18.51 -8.03 30.58
C ARG A 35 19.71 -8.75 29.98
N LEU A 36 20.48 -8.05 29.15
CA LEU A 36 21.69 -8.61 28.53
C LEU A 36 22.70 -9.08 29.58
N LEU A 37 22.95 -8.27 30.62
CA LEU A 37 23.89 -8.60 31.69
C LEU A 37 23.37 -9.77 32.53
N LYS A 38 22.07 -9.77 32.89
CA LYS A 38 21.44 -10.88 33.60
C LYS A 38 21.52 -12.19 32.81
N GLU A 39 21.34 -12.17 31.49
CA GLU A 39 21.53 -13.35 30.62
C GLU A 39 22.96 -13.89 30.64
N ASN A 40 23.95 -13.04 30.92
CA ASN A 40 25.35 -13.42 31.09
C ASN A 40 25.74 -13.65 32.57
N ASN A 41 24.76 -13.79 33.47
CA ASN A 41 24.97 -13.90 34.92
C ASN A 41 25.75 -12.72 35.55
N VAL A 42 25.71 -11.55 34.94
CA VAL A 42 26.32 -10.32 35.48
C VAL A 42 25.27 -9.51 36.22
N GLY A 43 25.48 -9.30 37.51
CA GLY A 43 24.60 -8.50 38.36
C GLY A 43 24.87 -7.01 38.26
N VAL A 44 23.84 -6.18 38.39
CA VAL A 44 23.95 -4.73 38.52
C VAL A 44 23.34 -4.33 39.86
N VAL A 45 24.13 -3.69 40.71
CA VAL A 45 23.69 -3.14 41.99
C VAL A 45 23.53 -1.63 41.86
N PHE A 46 22.32 -1.15 42.13
CA PHE A 46 21.97 0.26 42.20
C PHE A 46 21.91 0.71 43.65
N GLU A 47 22.88 1.52 44.08
CA GLU A 47 23.01 1.91 45.50
C GLU A 47 21.84 2.77 46.01
N GLU A 48 21.44 3.81 45.25
CA GLU A 48 20.40 4.75 45.68
C GLU A 48 19.02 4.09 45.73
N GLU A 49 18.72 3.23 44.76
CA GLU A 49 17.47 2.49 44.70
C GLU A 49 17.46 1.22 45.58
N ASN A 50 18.63 0.82 46.09
CA ASN A 50 18.85 -0.41 46.86
C ASN A 50 18.34 -1.66 46.14
N ILE A 51 18.72 -1.80 44.85
CA ILE A 51 18.27 -2.89 43.98
C ILE A 51 19.47 -3.69 43.48
N ASP A 52 19.41 -5.00 43.63
CA ASP A 52 20.28 -5.96 42.94
C ASP A 52 19.50 -6.67 41.83
N THR A 53 19.95 -6.55 40.58
CA THR A 53 19.24 -7.12 39.42
C THR A 53 19.22 -8.65 39.36
N LEU A 54 20.04 -9.34 40.16
CA LEU A 54 20.01 -10.81 40.28
C LEU A 54 18.96 -11.29 41.28
N THR A 55 18.40 -10.40 42.10
CA THR A 55 17.36 -10.71 43.09
C THR A 55 15.95 -10.46 42.54
N MET A 56 14.92 -10.78 43.34
CA MET A 56 13.52 -10.50 43.00
C MET A 56 13.25 -9.01 42.76
N ASP A 57 13.93 -8.11 43.46
CA ASP A 57 13.80 -6.66 43.28
C ASP A 57 14.22 -6.22 41.88
N GLY A 58 15.16 -6.96 41.26
CA GLY A 58 15.54 -6.81 39.86
C GLY A 58 14.40 -7.10 38.88
N GLU A 59 13.55 -8.09 39.17
CA GLU A 59 12.40 -8.42 38.30
C GLU A 59 11.30 -7.37 38.41
N LEU A 60 11.05 -6.85 39.61
CA LEU A 60 10.15 -5.72 39.82
C LEU A 60 10.65 -4.48 39.06
N LEU A 61 11.94 -4.15 39.19
CA LEU A 61 12.56 -3.06 38.45
C LEU A 61 12.37 -3.23 36.93
N LEU A 62 12.69 -4.41 36.39
CA LEU A 62 12.50 -4.70 34.96
C LEU A 62 11.05 -4.56 34.51
N THR A 63 10.08 -4.92 35.37
CA THR A 63 8.65 -4.80 35.07
C THR A 63 8.20 -3.34 35.02
N ILE A 64 8.64 -2.53 35.99
CA ILE A 64 8.37 -1.08 36.03
C ILE A 64 9.01 -0.39 34.82
N LEU A 65 10.30 -0.65 34.56
CA LEU A 65 11.00 -0.10 33.41
C LEU A 65 10.34 -0.51 32.09
N SER A 66 9.86 -1.76 31.98
CA SER A 66 9.11 -2.22 30.80
C SER A 66 7.82 -1.42 30.60
N SER A 67 7.09 -1.18 31.68
CA SER A 67 5.83 -0.42 31.66
C SER A 67 6.06 1.03 31.25
N VAL A 68 7.10 1.67 31.80
CA VAL A 68 7.49 3.04 31.44
C VAL A 68 7.93 3.12 29.97
N ALA A 69 8.77 2.19 29.51
CA ALA A 69 9.19 2.13 28.12
C ALA A 69 8.00 1.97 27.15
N GLN A 70 7.01 1.15 27.51
CA GLN A 70 5.79 1.01 26.73
C GLN A 70 5.00 2.33 26.68
N GLN A 71 4.83 3.00 27.82
CA GLN A 71 4.14 4.28 27.89
C GLN A 71 4.83 5.37 27.05
N GLU A 72 6.16 5.39 27.00
CA GLU A 72 6.93 6.33 26.17
C GLU A 72 6.66 6.12 24.66
N VAL A 73 6.57 4.87 24.22
CA VAL A 73 6.24 4.52 22.82
C VAL A 73 4.83 4.97 22.47
N GLU A 74 3.87 4.74 23.37
CA GLU A 74 2.48 5.16 23.20
C GLU A 74 2.33 6.69 23.16
N ASN A 75 2.97 7.39 24.10
CA ASN A 75 2.99 8.86 24.16
C ASN A 75 3.62 9.46 22.90
N THR A 76 4.77 8.94 22.47
CA THR A 76 5.43 9.36 21.23
C THR A 76 4.51 9.17 20.03
N SER A 77 3.83 8.03 19.94
CA SER A 77 2.85 7.78 18.88
C SER A 77 1.69 8.76 18.92
N ALA A 78 1.15 9.06 20.10
CA ALA A 78 0.07 10.04 20.28
C ALA A 78 0.50 11.44 19.81
N HIS A 79 1.71 11.88 20.16
CA HIS A 79 2.26 13.16 19.69
C HIS A 79 2.45 13.20 18.18
N VAL A 80 2.99 12.13 17.58
CA VAL A 80 3.14 12.03 16.13
C VAL A 80 1.77 12.05 15.44
N LYS A 81 0.79 11.29 15.94
CA LYS A 81 -0.59 11.29 15.42
C LYS A 81 -1.21 12.68 15.47
N LYS A 82 -1.06 13.39 16.59
CA LYS A 82 -1.55 14.77 16.76
C LYS A 82 -0.88 15.74 15.77
N GLY A 83 0.44 15.67 15.63
CA GLY A 83 1.19 16.50 14.68
C GLY A 83 0.83 16.21 13.23
N LEU A 84 0.62 14.95 12.87
CA LEU A 84 0.12 14.56 11.55
C LEU A 84 -1.29 15.09 11.31
N LYS A 85 -2.20 14.96 12.29
CA LYS A 85 -3.57 15.50 12.18
C LYS A 85 -3.57 17.01 11.90
N MET A 86 -2.79 17.78 12.67
CA MET A 86 -2.67 19.24 12.46
C MET A 86 -2.13 19.60 11.06
N LYS A 87 -1.19 18.81 10.52
CA LYS A 87 -0.70 19.02 9.15
C LYS A 87 -1.76 18.69 8.10
N MET A 88 -2.54 17.63 8.30
CA MET A 88 -3.64 17.27 7.39
C MET A 88 -4.73 18.35 7.38
N GLU A 89 -5.08 18.89 8.55
CA GLU A 89 -6.05 19.99 8.69
C GLU A 89 -5.60 21.26 7.97
N LYS A 90 -4.30 21.57 8.00
CA LYS A 90 -3.70 22.70 7.26
C LYS A 90 -3.54 22.44 5.76
N GLY A 91 -3.74 21.21 5.32
CA GLY A 91 -3.48 20.79 3.95
C GLY A 91 -2.02 20.69 3.55
N GLU A 92 -1.10 20.64 4.52
CA GLU A 92 0.29 20.34 4.23
C GLU A 92 0.45 18.91 3.74
N LEU A 93 1.21 18.72 2.66
CA LEU A 93 1.41 17.41 2.07
C LEU A 93 2.22 16.50 2.99
N ILE A 94 1.60 15.43 3.48
CA ILE A 94 2.23 14.48 4.40
C ILE A 94 2.82 13.31 3.62
N GLY A 95 4.12 13.43 3.35
CA GLY A 95 4.90 12.39 2.68
C GLY A 95 4.54 12.27 1.20
N PHE A 96 5.58 12.31 0.36
CA PHE A 96 5.43 12.13 -1.08
C PHE A 96 6.30 10.94 -1.51
N GLN A 97 5.67 9.79 -1.78
CA GLN A 97 6.37 8.59 -2.25
C GLN A 97 6.50 8.54 -3.78
N GLY A 98 6.56 9.71 -4.43
CA GLY A 98 6.50 9.85 -5.88
C GLY A 98 5.06 9.82 -6.42
N CYS A 99 4.84 10.55 -7.51
CA CYS A 99 3.62 10.50 -8.30
C CYS A 99 3.99 10.83 -9.74
N LEU A 100 3.92 9.84 -10.64
CA LEU A 100 4.28 10.05 -12.06
C LEU A 100 3.50 11.24 -12.63
N GLY A 101 4.18 12.14 -13.32
CA GLY A 101 3.61 13.39 -13.84
C GLY A 101 3.86 14.60 -12.95
N TYR A 102 4.45 14.40 -11.77
CA TYR A 102 4.59 15.44 -10.76
C TYR A 102 5.95 15.37 -10.05
N ASP A 103 6.60 16.53 -9.97
CA ASP A 103 7.79 16.75 -9.14
C ASP A 103 7.40 17.30 -7.77
N TYR A 104 8.14 16.92 -6.73
CA TYR A 104 7.92 17.38 -5.37
C TYR A 104 9.13 18.16 -4.88
N ASP A 105 8.88 19.39 -4.42
CA ASP A 105 9.90 20.23 -3.81
C ASP A 105 9.87 20.05 -2.28
N PRO A 106 10.95 19.50 -1.67
CA PRO A 106 11.00 19.29 -0.22
C PRO A 106 11.01 20.57 0.61
N THR A 107 11.42 21.71 0.02
CA THR A 107 11.57 22.98 0.74
C THR A 107 10.22 23.68 0.92
N THR A 108 9.48 23.82 -0.17
CA THR A 108 8.14 24.42 -0.21
C THR A 108 7.04 23.42 0.14
N LYS A 109 7.35 22.11 0.09
CA LYS A 109 6.41 20.99 0.22
C LYS A 109 5.29 21.03 -0.82
N SER A 110 5.50 21.69 -1.95
CA SER A 110 4.55 21.75 -3.06
C SER A 110 4.84 20.70 -4.13
N ILE A 111 3.84 20.47 -4.98
CA ILE A 111 3.95 19.61 -6.15
C ILE A 111 3.76 20.45 -7.41
N SER A 112 4.61 20.24 -8.40
CA SER A 112 4.53 20.88 -9.73
C SER A 112 4.44 19.83 -10.84
N ILE A 113 3.84 20.19 -11.98
CA ILE A 113 3.71 19.26 -13.12
C ILE A 113 5.08 19.05 -13.77
N ASN A 114 5.41 17.78 -13.98
CA ASN A 114 6.49 17.37 -14.88
C ASN A 114 5.86 17.05 -16.24
N GLU A 115 6.01 17.93 -17.23
CA GLU A 115 5.29 17.81 -18.50
C GLU A 115 5.65 16.54 -19.29
N GLU A 116 6.89 16.05 -19.22
CA GLU A 116 7.28 14.83 -19.91
C GLU A 116 6.59 13.60 -19.32
N GLU A 117 6.54 13.49 -17.99
CA GLU A 117 5.81 12.41 -17.33
C GLU A 117 4.28 12.59 -17.41
N ALA A 118 3.80 13.84 -17.42
CA ALA A 118 2.38 14.15 -17.52
C ALA A 118 1.79 13.67 -18.86
N LYS A 119 2.56 13.68 -19.96
CA LYS A 119 2.15 13.07 -21.24
C LYS A 119 1.83 11.58 -21.08
N ILE A 120 2.62 10.84 -20.28
CA ILE A 120 2.39 9.41 -20.00
C ILE A 120 1.08 9.23 -19.24
N VAL A 121 0.81 10.08 -18.24
CA VAL A 121 -0.44 10.05 -17.48
C VAL A 121 -1.64 10.34 -18.39
N ARG A 122 -1.57 11.40 -19.20
CA ARG A 122 -2.61 11.75 -20.18
C ARG A 122 -2.86 10.61 -21.15
N TYR A 123 -1.81 9.93 -21.62
CA TYR A 123 -1.92 8.73 -22.45
C TYR A 123 -2.65 7.59 -21.73
N ILE A 124 -2.28 7.28 -20.49
CA ILE A 124 -2.93 6.23 -19.68
C ILE A 124 -4.44 6.49 -19.56
N PHE A 125 -4.83 7.71 -19.19
CA PHE A 125 -6.25 8.08 -19.04
C PHE A 125 -7.00 7.98 -20.37
N LYS A 126 -6.42 8.49 -21.47
CA LYS A 126 -7.00 8.39 -22.81
C LYS A 126 -7.25 6.92 -23.21
N ARG A 127 -6.23 6.07 -23.12
CA ARG A 127 -6.35 4.65 -23.49
C ARG A 127 -7.35 3.91 -22.61
N TYR A 128 -7.43 4.26 -21.33
CA TYR A 128 -8.40 3.65 -20.42
C TYR A 128 -9.85 4.04 -20.76
N LEU A 129 -10.09 5.31 -21.07
CA LEU A 129 -11.40 5.82 -21.51
C LEU A 129 -11.82 5.22 -22.85
N GLU A 130 -10.88 4.92 -23.74
CA GLU A 130 -11.10 4.14 -24.97
C GLU A 130 -11.43 2.66 -24.69
N GLY A 131 -11.49 2.24 -23.43
CA GLY A 131 -11.92 0.91 -23.03
C GLY A 131 -10.79 -0.11 -22.91
N ASN A 132 -9.51 0.28 -22.93
CA ASN A 132 -8.41 -0.65 -22.69
C ASN A 132 -8.29 -1.02 -21.20
N GLY A 133 -7.86 -2.24 -20.92
CA GLY A 133 -7.58 -2.71 -19.55
C GLY A 133 -6.18 -2.32 -19.10
N GLY A 134 -5.93 -2.27 -17.79
CA GLY A 134 -4.63 -1.87 -17.25
C GLY A 134 -3.47 -2.77 -17.73
N SER A 135 -3.69 -4.07 -17.92
CA SER A 135 -2.69 -4.97 -18.51
C SER A 135 -2.31 -4.62 -19.95
N VAL A 136 -3.27 -4.18 -20.77
CA VAL A 136 -3.02 -3.79 -22.17
C VAL A 136 -2.23 -2.50 -22.19
N ILE A 137 -2.67 -1.52 -21.41
CA ILE A 137 -1.99 -0.22 -21.28
C ILE A 137 -0.56 -0.41 -20.75
N GLY A 138 -0.37 -1.28 -19.74
CA GLY A 138 0.95 -1.59 -19.22
C GLY A 138 1.91 -2.12 -20.29
N ARG A 139 1.45 -3.07 -21.11
CA ARG A 139 2.26 -3.59 -22.23
C ARG A 139 2.56 -2.51 -23.28
N GLU A 140 1.59 -1.66 -23.62
CA GLU A 140 1.82 -0.55 -24.56
C GLU A 140 2.89 0.43 -24.04
N LEU A 141 2.92 0.68 -22.73
CA LEU A 141 3.93 1.53 -22.09
C LEU A 141 5.31 0.86 -22.08
N GLU A 142 5.37 -0.45 -21.85
CA GLU A 142 6.60 -1.25 -21.97
C GLU A 142 7.16 -1.21 -23.39
N GLU A 143 6.32 -1.40 -24.41
CA GLU A 143 6.69 -1.35 -25.83
C GLU A 143 7.22 0.04 -26.24
N GLN A 144 6.71 1.10 -25.62
CA GLN A 144 7.17 2.48 -25.82
C GLN A 144 8.43 2.83 -25.00
N GLY A 145 8.92 1.91 -24.15
CA GLY A 145 10.13 2.09 -23.35
C GLY A 145 9.96 2.93 -22.09
N TYR A 146 8.73 3.22 -21.66
CA TYR A 146 8.50 4.02 -20.46
C TYR A 146 8.74 3.21 -19.17
N LEU A 147 9.38 3.85 -18.19
CA LEU A 147 9.56 3.28 -16.86
C LEU A 147 8.35 3.58 -15.97
N THR A 148 8.02 2.65 -15.09
CA THR A 148 7.03 2.86 -14.03
C THR A 148 7.44 4.00 -13.08
N PRO A 149 6.51 4.56 -12.27
CA PRO A 149 6.84 5.60 -11.29
C PRO A 149 7.92 5.21 -10.26
N ARG A 150 8.26 3.92 -10.14
CA ARG A 150 9.31 3.39 -9.28
C ARG A 150 10.56 2.95 -10.05
N GLY A 151 10.71 3.36 -11.31
CA GLY A 151 11.88 3.06 -12.15
C GLY A 151 11.95 1.62 -12.66
N LYS A 152 10.88 0.82 -12.56
CA LYS A 152 10.85 -0.54 -13.13
C LYS A 152 10.42 -0.51 -14.58
N THR A 153 10.98 -1.41 -15.39
CA THR A 153 10.60 -1.60 -16.79
C THR A 153 9.24 -2.25 -16.97
N LYS A 154 8.86 -3.17 -16.08
CA LYS A 154 7.59 -3.91 -16.16
C LYS A 154 6.41 -3.17 -15.53
N TRP A 155 5.35 -2.97 -16.29
CA TRP A 155 4.10 -2.33 -15.89
C TRP A 155 3.04 -3.37 -15.51
N SER A 156 2.72 -3.44 -14.23
CA SER A 156 1.60 -4.26 -13.75
C SER A 156 0.25 -3.54 -13.94
N ASP A 157 -0.80 -4.32 -14.14
CA ASP A 157 -2.19 -3.82 -14.14
C ASP A 157 -2.53 -3.02 -12.88
N THR A 158 -2.03 -3.46 -11.73
CA THR A 158 -2.22 -2.77 -10.44
C THR A 158 -1.57 -1.38 -10.40
N THR A 159 -0.45 -1.19 -11.11
CA THR A 159 0.23 0.11 -11.18
C THR A 159 -0.60 1.08 -12.02
N VAL A 160 -1.07 0.63 -13.19
CA VAL A 160 -1.92 1.44 -14.08
C VAL A 160 -3.25 1.80 -13.39
N LEU A 161 -3.91 0.82 -12.76
CA LEU A 161 -5.15 1.07 -12.02
C LEU A 161 -4.92 1.95 -10.78
N GLY A 162 -3.75 1.88 -10.17
CA GLY A 162 -3.32 2.78 -9.10
C GLY A 162 -3.26 4.24 -9.57
N ILE A 163 -2.71 4.48 -10.75
CA ILE A 163 -2.67 5.81 -11.40
C ILE A 163 -4.10 6.29 -11.68
N ILE A 164 -4.92 5.46 -12.31
CA ILE A 164 -6.32 5.82 -12.63
C ILE A 164 -7.12 6.15 -11.37
N LYS A 165 -6.86 5.47 -10.23
CA LYS A 165 -7.56 5.70 -8.96
C LYS A 165 -7.11 6.97 -8.22
N ASN A 166 -5.94 7.52 -8.54
CA ASN A 166 -5.28 8.52 -7.73
C ASN A 166 -5.87 9.92 -7.93
N GLU A 167 -6.46 10.48 -6.88
CA GLU A 167 -7.10 11.80 -6.89
C GLU A 167 -6.12 12.96 -7.17
N LYS A 168 -4.81 12.75 -7.00
CA LYS A 168 -3.80 13.77 -7.29
C LYS A 168 -3.83 14.25 -8.75
N TYR A 169 -4.29 13.41 -9.68
CA TYR A 169 -4.34 13.80 -11.09
C TYR A 169 -5.42 14.82 -11.43
N ILE A 170 -6.39 15.05 -10.55
CA ILE A 170 -7.40 16.12 -10.66
C ILE A 170 -7.08 17.33 -9.78
N GLY A 171 -5.87 17.38 -9.21
CA GLY A 171 -5.43 18.47 -8.34
C GLY A 171 -5.84 18.31 -6.87
N ASP A 172 -6.55 17.24 -6.52
CA ASP A 172 -7.07 17.00 -5.17
C ASP A 172 -6.11 16.12 -4.34
N ILE A 173 -6.25 16.17 -3.02
CA ILE A 173 -5.48 15.31 -2.10
C ILE A 173 -6.41 14.68 -1.06
N LEU A 174 -6.28 13.37 -0.88
CA LEU A 174 -6.93 12.64 0.20
C LEU A 174 -5.90 12.08 1.19
N MET A 175 -5.85 12.70 2.37
CA MET A 175 -5.01 12.27 3.50
C MET A 175 -5.79 11.42 4.50
N GLY A 176 -5.07 10.67 5.34
CA GLY A 176 -5.69 9.77 6.33
C GLY A 176 -6.17 8.43 5.76
N LYS A 177 -5.68 8.01 4.58
CA LYS A 177 -6.03 6.73 3.94
C LYS A 177 -5.66 5.49 4.77
N THR A 178 -4.70 5.63 5.69
CA THR A 178 -4.26 4.57 6.60
C THR A 178 -3.96 5.15 7.97
N PHE A 179 -4.13 4.35 9.03
CA PHE A 179 -3.85 4.75 10.41
C PHE A 179 -3.05 3.67 11.15
N THR A 180 -2.34 4.07 12.20
CA THR A 180 -1.57 3.17 13.05
C THR A 180 -2.46 2.63 14.17
N VAL A 181 -2.67 1.32 14.16
CA VAL A 181 -3.48 0.60 15.16
C VAL A 181 -2.67 0.39 16.43
N ASP A 182 -1.48 -0.19 16.26
CA ASP A 182 -0.58 -0.53 17.36
C ASP A 182 0.75 0.21 17.18
N PRO A 183 1.12 1.11 18.11
CA PRO A 183 2.37 1.86 18.04
C PRO A 183 3.61 1.00 18.28
N ILE A 184 3.48 -0.10 19.01
CA ILE A 184 4.60 -0.99 19.39
C ILE A 184 5.00 -1.83 18.18
N THR A 185 4.04 -2.56 17.57
CA THR A 185 4.31 -3.34 16.35
C THR A 185 4.37 -2.47 15.09
N LYS A 186 4.04 -1.17 15.20
CA LYS A 186 3.91 -0.21 14.08
C LYS A 186 2.93 -0.69 13.01
N ARG A 187 1.97 -1.54 13.38
CA ARG A 187 0.97 -2.09 12.46
C ARG A 187 0.03 -0.99 11.98
N ARG A 188 -0.10 -0.88 10.66
CA ARG A 188 -1.00 0.08 9.99
C ARG A 188 -2.09 -0.64 9.21
N LEU A 189 -3.30 -0.10 9.24
CA LEU A 189 -4.44 -0.58 8.47
C LEU A 189 -4.97 0.51 7.54
N ALA A 190 -5.69 0.08 6.50
CA ALA A 190 -6.50 0.98 5.69
C ALA A 190 -7.62 1.58 6.53
N ASN A 191 -7.90 2.86 6.32
CA ASN A 191 -8.96 3.58 7.01
C ASN A 191 -10.27 3.47 6.21
N PHE A 192 -11.28 2.84 6.78
CA PHE A 192 -12.64 2.72 6.26
C PHE A 192 -13.66 3.59 7.02
N GLY A 193 -13.21 4.35 8.01
CA GLY A 193 -14.04 5.23 8.83
C GLY A 193 -13.62 5.27 10.31
N GLU A 194 -12.60 4.50 10.68
CA GLU A 194 -12.08 4.41 12.05
C GLU A 194 -11.33 5.69 12.48
N SER A 195 -10.92 6.52 11.53
CA SER A 195 -10.24 7.80 11.77
C SER A 195 -10.64 8.84 10.74
N ASP A 196 -10.44 10.12 11.05
CA ASP A 196 -10.69 11.22 10.13
C ASP A 196 -9.90 11.09 8.83
N LYS A 197 -10.53 11.46 7.72
CA LYS A 197 -9.90 11.64 6.41
C LYS A 197 -10.05 13.10 6.01
N TYR A 198 -9.01 13.65 5.42
CA TYR A 198 -8.97 15.05 5.00
C TYR A 198 -8.90 15.07 3.48
N HIS A 199 -9.98 15.55 2.85
CA HIS A 199 -10.06 15.75 1.42
C HIS A 199 -9.91 17.24 1.13
N ILE A 200 -8.90 17.59 0.34
CA ILE A 200 -8.60 18.97 -0.03
C ILE A 200 -8.68 19.06 -1.54
N GLU A 201 -9.58 19.91 -2.00
CA GLU A 201 -9.81 20.14 -3.42
C GLU A 201 -8.88 21.21 -3.96
N ASN A 202 -8.51 21.09 -5.24
CA ASN A 202 -7.70 22.09 -5.98
C ASN A 202 -6.40 22.48 -5.24
N HIS A 203 -5.75 21.52 -4.60
CA HIS A 203 -4.49 21.72 -3.89
C HIS A 203 -3.33 22.09 -4.84
N HIS A 204 -3.31 21.50 -6.03
CA HIS A 204 -2.24 21.71 -7.02
C HIS A 204 -2.79 21.65 -8.44
N GLU A 205 -1.97 22.04 -9.41
CA GLU A 205 -2.37 22.08 -10.81
C GLU A 205 -2.72 20.66 -11.32
N PRO A 206 -3.90 20.46 -11.93
CA PRO A 206 -4.35 19.15 -12.37
C PRO A 206 -3.74 18.74 -13.72
N ILE A 207 -3.36 17.47 -13.86
CA ILE A 207 -2.95 16.88 -15.16
C ILE A 207 -4.17 16.47 -16.00
N ILE A 208 -5.26 16.07 -15.35
CA ILE A 208 -6.50 15.55 -15.96
C ILE A 208 -7.69 16.35 -15.42
N SER A 209 -8.66 16.66 -16.28
CA SER A 209 -9.89 17.31 -15.82
C SER A 209 -10.75 16.38 -14.95
N LYS A 210 -11.49 16.97 -14.00
CA LYS A 210 -12.41 16.23 -13.12
C LYS A 210 -13.38 15.35 -13.90
N GLU A 211 -13.93 15.85 -15.01
CA GLU A 211 -14.83 15.11 -15.90
C GLU A 211 -14.20 13.82 -16.46
N TYR A 212 -12.96 13.88 -16.97
CA TYR A 212 -12.27 12.72 -17.54
C TYR A 212 -11.95 11.69 -16.46
N PHE A 213 -11.56 12.17 -15.27
CA PHE A 213 -11.28 11.31 -14.13
C PHE A 213 -12.54 10.59 -13.63
N GLU A 214 -13.67 11.29 -13.51
CA GLU A 214 -14.94 10.71 -13.11
C GLU A 214 -15.41 9.62 -14.08
N LYS A 215 -15.36 9.88 -15.40
CA LYS A 215 -15.64 8.86 -16.43
C LYS A 215 -14.72 7.64 -16.28
N ALA A 216 -13.44 7.85 -15.99
CA ALA A 216 -12.51 6.75 -15.74
C ALA A 216 -12.87 5.98 -14.45
N GLN A 217 -13.29 6.65 -13.37
CA GLN A 217 -13.79 5.98 -12.16
C GLN A 217 -15.03 5.16 -12.42
N GLU A 218 -15.99 5.67 -13.21
CA GLU A 218 -17.20 4.96 -13.57
C GLU A 218 -16.88 3.65 -14.32
N ILE A 219 -16.02 3.72 -15.35
CA ILE A 219 -15.54 2.54 -16.07
C ILE A 219 -14.85 1.56 -15.11
N ARG A 220 -14.01 2.07 -14.20
CA ARG A 220 -13.30 1.23 -13.22
C ARG A 220 -14.27 0.53 -12.27
N LEU A 221 -15.26 1.23 -11.74
CA LEU A 221 -16.27 0.67 -10.83
C LEU A 221 -17.15 -0.36 -11.55
N ARG A 222 -17.60 -0.05 -12.77
CA ARG A 222 -18.35 -1.00 -13.63
C ARG A 222 -17.54 -2.28 -13.86
N ARG A 223 -16.24 -2.17 -14.11
CA ARG A 223 -15.33 -3.32 -14.28
C ARG A 223 -15.03 -4.09 -12.99
N ALA A 224 -15.04 -3.40 -11.84
CA ALA A 224 -14.71 -3.95 -10.53
C ALA A 224 -15.87 -4.73 -9.89
N GLN A 225 -17.09 -4.67 -10.43
CA GLN A 225 -18.23 -5.44 -9.93
C GLN A 225 -17.89 -6.94 -9.93
N ASN A 226 -17.76 -7.48 -8.71
CA ASN A 226 -17.37 -8.87 -8.44
C ASN A 226 -18.53 -9.84 -8.69
N ARG A 227 -18.18 -11.02 -9.24
CA ARG A 227 -19.11 -12.12 -9.62
C ARG A 227 -19.49 -13.07 -8.48
N ASN A 228 -18.85 -12.93 -7.32
CA ASN A 228 -18.95 -13.92 -6.23
C ASN A 228 -19.82 -13.43 -5.06
N THR A 229 -20.48 -12.28 -5.19
CA THR A 229 -21.51 -11.86 -4.23
C THR A 229 -22.86 -12.46 -4.64
N ILE A 230 -23.63 -12.94 -3.66
CA ILE A 230 -24.96 -13.54 -3.87
C ILE A 230 -25.87 -12.65 -4.73
N ALA A 231 -25.75 -11.33 -4.57
CA ALA A 231 -26.50 -10.32 -5.31
C ALA A 231 -26.16 -10.20 -6.83
N ASN A 232 -24.98 -10.67 -7.27
CA ASN A 232 -24.51 -10.53 -8.65
C ASN A 232 -24.38 -11.85 -9.40
N LYS A 233 -24.88 -12.96 -8.84
CA LYS A 233 -24.75 -14.31 -9.42
C LYS A 233 -25.40 -14.43 -10.80
N ASP A 234 -26.46 -13.67 -11.05
CA ASP A 234 -27.25 -13.67 -12.29
C ASP A 234 -26.92 -12.51 -13.24
N ARG A 235 -26.07 -11.54 -12.83
CA ARG A 235 -25.69 -10.42 -13.70
C ARG A 235 -24.55 -10.83 -14.63
N LYS A 236 -24.81 -10.82 -15.95
CA LYS A 236 -23.77 -11.05 -16.96
C LYS A 236 -22.75 -9.92 -16.91
N ARG A 237 -21.47 -10.26 -16.79
CA ARG A 237 -20.39 -9.26 -16.91
C ARG A 237 -20.37 -8.72 -18.34
N GLU A 238 -20.64 -7.44 -18.50
CA GLU A 238 -20.26 -6.71 -19.71
C GLU A 238 -18.73 -6.69 -19.79
N LYS A 239 -18.18 -7.53 -20.66
CA LYS A 239 -16.75 -7.48 -20.93
C LYS A 239 -16.53 -6.34 -21.92
N LEU A 240 -16.01 -5.20 -21.47
CA LEU A 240 -15.48 -4.22 -22.39
C LEU A 240 -14.03 -4.64 -22.73
N SER A 241 -13.88 -5.56 -23.68
CA SER A 241 -12.58 -5.95 -24.22
C SER A 241 -12.60 -5.67 -25.71
N ARG A 242 -11.65 -4.85 -26.19
CA ARG A 242 -11.42 -4.60 -27.63
C ARG A 242 -10.22 -5.40 -28.15
N GLN A 243 -9.86 -6.51 -27.49
CA GLN A 243 -8.68 -7.30 -27.86
C GLN A 243 -8.77 -7.84 -29.30
N TYR A 244 -9.98 -8.15 -29.79
CA TYR A 244 -10.25 -8.58 -31.16
C TYR A 244 -11.49 -7.86 -31.70
N ALA A 245 -11.62 -7.80 -33.03
CA ALA A 245 -12.65 -7.01 -33.73
C ALA A 245 -14.09 -7.22 -33.23
N PHE A 246 -14.43 -8.41 -32.73
CA PHE A 246 -15.78 -8.74 -32.26
C PHE A 246 -15.85 -9.09 -30.78
N SER A 247 -14.81 -8.75 -30.02
CA SER A 247 -14.73 -9.08 -28.61
C SER A 247 -15.88 -8.44 -27.84
N SER A 248 -16.75 -9.27 -27.30
CA SER A 248 -17.91 -8.85 -26.49
C SER A 248 -18.96 -8.04 -27.25
N MET A 249 -18.96 -8.15 -28.58
CA MET A 249 -19.98 -7.58 -29.48
C MET A 249 -20.93 -8.64 -30.05
N LEU A 250 -20.51 -9.91 -30.06
CA LEU A 250 -21.31 -11.02 -30.62
C LEU A 250 -22.14 -11.69 -29.54
N GLU A 251 -23.42 -11.84 -29.82
CA GLU A 251 -24.38 -12.56 -28.98
C GLU A 251 -24.90 -13.80 -29.71
N CYS A 252 -25.15 -14.86 -28.94
CA CYS A 252 -25.67 -16.10 -29.45
C CYS A 252 -27.18 -15.96 -29.67
N GLY A 253 -27.63 -16.06 -30.92
CA GLY A 253 -29.05 -15.97 -31.27
C GLY A 253 -29.95 -17.02 -30.58
N PHE A 254 -29.39 -18.10 -30.02
CA PHE A 254 -30.17 -19.14 -29.34
C PHE A 254 -30.32 -18.91 -27.83
N CYS A 255 -29.30 -18.38 -27.17
CA CYS A 255 -29.30 -18.27 -25.69
C CYS A 255 -28.98 -16.87 -25.16
N GLY A 256 -28.78 -15.89 -26.05
CA GLY A 256 -28.43 -14.51 -25.71
C GLY A 256 -27.11 -14.38 -24.94
N GLU A 257 -26.25 -15.39 -24.97
CA GLU A 257 -24.94 -15.36 -24.32
C GLU A 257 -23.86 -14.89 -25.29
N ILE A 258 -22.83 -14.21 -24.78
CA ILE A 258 -21.73 -13.68 -25.59
C ILE A 258 -20.95 -14.83 -26.26
N LEU A 259 -20.51 -14.62 -27.50
CA LEU A 259 -19.55 -15.49 -28.16
C LEU A 259 -18.11 -15.12 -27.76
N SER A 260 -17.30 -16.12 -27.44
CA SER A 260 -15.88 -15.96 -27.16
C SER A 260 -15.02 -16.44 -28.33
N ARG A 261 -14.01 -15.64 -28.70
CA ARG A 261 -12.98 -16.07 -29.65
C ARG A 261 -12.17 -17.21 -29.04
N ARG A 262 -12.02 -18.29 -29.80
CA ARG A 262 -11.16 -19.42 -29.49
C ARG A 262 -10.28 -19.72 -30.70
N THR A 263 -9.19 -20.40 -30.42
CA THR A 263 -8.26 -20.90 -31.43
C THR A 263 -8.34 -22.40 -31.38
N TRP A 264 -8.68 -23.01 -32.51
CA TRP A 264 -8.61 -24.45 -32.72
C TRP A 264 -7.29 -24.80 -33.39
N HIS A 265 -6.78 -25.99 -33.07
CA HIS A 265 -5.50 -26.50 -33.58
C HIS A 265 -4.34 -25.50 -33.39
N THR A 266 -4.21 -24.94 -32.20
CA THR A 266 -3.25 -23.87 -31.87
C THR A 266 -1.81 -24.18 -32.29
N SER A 267 -1.41 -25.46 -32.27
CA SER A 267 -0.06 -25.95 -32.58
C SER A 267 0.11 -26.50 -34.00
N SER A 268 -0.91 -26.44 -34.88
CA SER A 268 -0.80 -26.97 -36.24
C SER A 268 -0.96 -25.88 -37.31
N ILE A 269 -0.55 -26.20 -38.54
CA ILE A 269 -0.78 -25.36 -39.73
C ILE A 269 -2.27 -25.11 -40.02
N TYR A 270 -3.16 -25.93 -39.46
CA TYR A 270 -4.61 -25.82 -39.60
C TYR A 270 -5.24 -24.94 -38.50
N LYS A 271 -4.46 -24.05 -37.89
CA LYS A 271 -4.91 -23.09 -36.87
C LYS A 271 -6.10 -22.29 -37.41
N LYS A 272 -7.26 -22.43 -36.75
CA LYS A 272 -8.49 -21.72 -37.11
C LYS A 272 -9.00 -20.90 -35.95
N ILE A 273 -9.46 -19.69 -36.25
CA ILE A 273 -10.09 -18.80 -35.27
C ILE A 273 -11.59 -18.97 -35.40
N ASN A 274 -12.27 -19.25 -34.30
CA ASN A 274 -13.70 -19.41 -34.26
C ASN A 274 -14.31 -18.65 -33.08
N TRP A 275 -15.54 -18.17 -33.25
CA TRP A 275 -16.32 -17.54 -32.18
C TRP A 275 -17.36 -18.54 -31.70
N GLN A 276 -17.33 -18.88 -30.42
CA GLN A 276 -18.18 -19.92 -29.85
C GLN A 276 -18.97 -19.41 -28.67
N CYS A 277 -20.24 -19.83 -28.59
CA CYS A 277 -21.13 -19.50 -27.49
C CYS A 277 -20.53 -19.97 -26.16
N VAL A 278 -20.35 -19.04 -25.21
CA VAL A 278 -19.75 -19.35 -23.91
C VAL A 278 -20.58 -20.37 -23.13
N LYS A 279 -21.92 -20.30 -23.22
CA LYS A 279 -22.82 -21.23 -22.53
C LYS A 279 -22.67 -22.64 -23.07
N SER A 280 -22.65 -22.79 -24.39
CA SER A 280 -22.40 -24.08 -25.06
C SER A 280 -21.04 -24.66 -24.67
N THR A 281 -19.97 -23.85 -24.69
CA THR A 281 -18.64 -24.37 -24.37
C THR A 281 -18.44 -24.72 -22.89
N LYS A 282 -19.08 -24.01 -21.97
CA LYS A 282 -18.91 -24.24 -20.52
C LYS A 282 -19.87 -25.28 -19.95
N LYS A 283 -21.13 -25.26 -20.39
CA LYS A 283 -22.20 -26.12 -19.84
C LYS A 283 -22.55 -27.27 -20.78
N GLY A 284 -22.07 -27.24 -22.03
CA GLY A 284 -22.31 -28.26 -23.05
C GLY A 284 -23.49 -27.94 -23.96
N LYS A 285 -23.57 -28.68 -25.07
CA LYS A 285 -24.58 -28.50 -26.14
C LYS A 285 -26.03 -28.64 -25.66
N LYS A 286 -26.24 -29.33 -24.54
CA LYS A 286 -27.55 -29.44 -23.86
C LYS A 286 -28.15 -28.07 -23.49
N TYR A 287 -27.31 -27.07 -23.23
CA TYR A 287 -27.73 -25.75 -22.79
C TYR A 287 -27.69 -24.68 -23.88
N CYS A 288 -27.08 -24.99 -25.03
CA CYS A 288 -27.08 -24.20 -26.26
C CYS A 288 -26.54 -25.08 -27.40
N PRO A 289 -27.31 -25.37 -28.46
CA PRO A 289 -26.99 -26.41 -29.44
C PRO A 289 -25.73 -26.10 -30.30
N HIS A 290 -25.35 -24.82 -30.40
CA HIS A 290 -24.19 -24.30 -31.14
C HIS A 290 -23.38 -23.30 -30.29
#